data_AF-X6D4Z6-F1
#
_entry.id   AF-X6D4Z6-F1
#
_cell.length_a   1.000
_cell.length_b   1.000
_cell.length_c   1.000
_cell.angle_alpha   90.00
_cell.angle_beta   90.00
_cell.angle_gamma   90.00
#
_symmetry.space_group_name_H-M   'P 1'
#
loop_
_entity.id
_entity.type
_entity.pdbx_description
1 polymer ?
#
loop_
_entity_poly.entity_id
_entity_poly.type
_entity_poly.pdbx_seq_one_letter_code
_entity_poly.pdbx_strand_id
1 'polypeptide(L)'
;MHDAHEFVFGDMTTPVAKWLSTIANELFGGAANSMVETLIATAKARLDMVIWRAAGMPPPARTYRAVIADFDLRMLATEQRQLLMPAPKSWGKSIDAAKPIQMRGRLTAWPVARAADEYRDRLARLCPNARRV
;
A
#
# COMPACT_ATOMS: atom_id res chain seq x y z
N MET A 1 2.79 -8.24 -1.90
CA MET A 1 3.46 -8.29 -0.59
C MET A 1 3.69 -6.92 0.02
N HIS A 2 3.74 -5.83 -0.77
CA HIS A 2 3.87 -4.46 -0.24
C HIS A 2 2.81 -4.13 0.82
N ASP A 3 1.55 -4.41 0.52
CA ASP A 3 0.41 -4.08 1.41
C ASP A 3 -0.04 -5.28 2.25
N ALA A 4 0.79 -6.32 2.35
CA ALA A 4 0.41 -7.50 3.10
C ALA A 4 0.20 -7.18 4.60
N HIS A 5 0.90 -6.20 5.16
CA HIS A 5 0.72 -5.79 6.56
C HIS A 5 -0.70 -5.26 6.86
N GLU A 6 -1.48 -4.88 5.87
CA GLU A 6 -2.84 -4.34 6.05
C GLU A 6 -3.83 -5.39 6.55
N PHE A 7 -3.54 -6.70 6.42
CA PHE A 7 -4.43 -7.72 7.01
C PHE A 7 -4.55 -7.58 8.54
N VAL A 8 -3.55 -6.98 9.19
CA VAL A 8 -3.47 -6.90 10.66
C VAL A 8 -4.30 -5.75 11.22
N PHE A 9 -4.20 -4.56 10.63
CA PHE A 9 -4.83 -3.34 11.17
C PHE A 9 -5.73 -2.61 10.16
N GLY A 10 -5.92 -3.18 8.97
CA GLY A 10 -6.72 -2.60 7.88
C GLY A 10 -5.94 -1.63 7.00
N ASP A 11 -6.59 -1.21 5.91
CA ASP A 11 -6.11 -0.11 5.07
C ASP A 11 -6.30 1.22 5.80
N MET A 12 -5.22 1.99 5.87
CA MET A 12 -5.23 3.35 6.38
C MET A 12 -4.90 4.30 5.23
N THR A 13 -5.94 4.93 4.70
CA THR A 13 -5.76 5.91 3.62
C THR A 13 -4.83 7.04 4.02
N THR A 14 -4.05 7.53 3.05
CA THR A 14 -3.08 8.62 3.26
C THR A 14 -3.71 9.88 3.90
N PRO A 15 -4.94 10.31 3.55
CA PRO A 15 -5.58 11.45 4.22
C PRO A 15 -5.84 11.22 5.71
N VAL A 16 -6.20 10.00 6.13
CA VAL A 16 -6.43 9.68 7.55
C VAL A 16 -5.12 9.75 8.33
N ALA A 17 -4.03 9.20 7.81
CA ALA A 17 -2.71 9.29 8.45
C ALA A 17 -2.27 10.75 8.62
N LYS A 18 -2.44 11.59 7.59
CA LYS A 18 -2.14 13.03 7.66
C LYS A 18 -3.00 13.76 8.69
N TRP A 19 -4.30 13.45 8.74
CA TRP A 19 -5.21 14.05 9.71
C TRP A 19 -4.82 13.70 11.15
N LEU A 20 -4.44 12.45 11.42
CA LEU A 20 -3.93 12.03 12.74
C LEU A 20 -2.63 12.77 13.11
N SER A 21 -1.71 12.97 12.15
CA SER A 21 -0.52 13.80 12.37
C SER A 21 -0.87 15.23 12.75
N THR A 22 -1.88 15.83 12.10
CA THR A 22 -2.37 17.17 12.45
C THR A 22 -2.92 17.21 13.87
N ILE A 23 -3.78 16.28 14.25
CA ILE A 23 -4.35 16.20 15.62
C ILE A 23 -3.23 16.05 16.66
N ALA A 24 -2.23 15.19 16.40
CA ALA A 24 -1.13 14.99 17.33
C ALA A 24 -0.31 16.28 17.53
N ASN A 25 -0.06 17.03 16.45
CA ASN A 25 0.62 18.32 16.54
C ASN A 25 -0.19 19.36 17.32
N GLU A 26 -1.51 19.38 17.17
CA GLU A 26 -2.40 20.29 17.91
C GLU A 26 -2.43 19.98 19.41
N LEU A 27 -2.44 18.70 19.79
CA LEU A 27 -2.55 18.27 21.19
C LEU A 27 -1.22 18.35 21.96
N PHE A 28 -0.10 18.02 21.31
CA PHE A 28 1.18 17.82 21.97
C PHE A 28 2.27 18.80 21.51
N GLY A 29 1.95 19.72 20.59
CA GLY A 29 2.87 20.70 20.05
C GLY A 29 4.03 20.09 19.26
N GLY A 30 5.14 20.83 19.13
CA GLY A 30 6.29 20.45 18.31
C GLY A 30 6.98 19.13 18.70
N ALA A 31 6.76 18.63 19.92
CA ALA A 31 7.30 17.35 20.38
C ALA A 31 6.65 16.13 19.68
N ALA A 32 5.44 16.29 19.13
CA ALA A 32 4.76 15.26 18.36
C ALA A 32 4.96 15.34 16.85
N ASN A 33 5.79 16.27 16.40
CA ASN A 33 6.02 16.46 14.98
C ASN A 33 6.58 15.17 14.35
N SER A 34 5.89 14.67 13.32
CA SER A 34 6.21 13.41 12.63
C SER A 34 6.15 12.14 13.50
N MET A 35 5.69 12.20 14.76
CA MET A 35 5.62 11.04 15.65
C MET A 35 4.65 9.98 15.12
N VAL A 36 3.46 10.41 14.71
CA VAL A 36 2.43 9.53 14.14
C VAL A 36 2.93 8.84 12.87
N GLU A 37 3.51 9.60 11.95
CA GLU A 37 4.08 9.06 10.71
C GLU A 37 5.19 8.04 10.98
N THR A 38 6.08 8.35 11.93
CA THR A 38 7.16 7.46 12.34
C THR A 38 6.62 6.17 12.96
N LEU A 39 5.57 6.28 13.79
CA LEU A 39 4.94 5.13 14.44
C LEU A 39 4.26 4.22 13.42
N ILE A 40 3.49 4.79 12.49
CA ILE A 40 2.84 4.04 11.40
C ILE A 40 3.90 3.36 10.52
N ALA A 41 4.93 4.11 10.08
CA ALA A 41 6.01 3.56 9.26
C ALA A 41 6.77 2.43 9.97
N THR A 42 7.01 2.57 11.27
CA THR A 42 7.68 1.55 12.08
C THR A 42 6.81 0.31 12.25
N ALA A 43 5.51 0.47 12.50
CA ALA A 43 4.57 -0.63 12.61
C ALA A 43 4.50 -1.44 11.31
N LYS A 44 4.35 -0.75 10.16
CA LYS A 44 4.39 -1.36 8.81
C LYS A 44 5.69 -2.14 8.60
N ALA A 45 6.84 -1.51 8.86
CA ALA A 45 8.14 -2.13 8.65
C ALA A 45 8.37 -3.39 9.52
N ARG A 46 7.86 -3.41 10.76
CA ARG A 46 7.96 -4.59 11.64
C ARG A 46 7.14 -5.76 11.11
N LEU A 47 5.91 -5.49 10.65
CA LEU A 47 5.05 -6.51 10.07
C LEU A 47 5.60 -7.02 8.73
N ASP A 48 6.05 -6.12 7.84
CA ASP A 48 6.69 -6.48 6.58
C ASP A 48 7.85 -7.46 6.81
N MET A 49 8.70 -7.19 7.82
CA MET A 49 9.81 -8.10 8.15
C MET A 49 9.35 -9.52 8.48
N VAL A 50 8.31 -9.67 9.29
CA VAL A 50 7.77 -10.97 9.70
C VAL A 50 7.11 -11.66 8.52
N ILE A 51 6.29 -10.94 7.76
CA ILE A 51 5.57 -11.45 6.59
C ILE A 51 6.55 -11.93 5.51
N TRP A 52 7.58 -11.14 5.21
CA TRP A 52 8.58 -11.49 4.20
C TRP A 52 9.40 -12.71 4.64
N ARG A 53 9.77 -12.79 5.93
CA ARG A 53 10.42 -13.97 6.49
C ARG A 53 9.55 -15.22 6.35
N ALA A 54 8.27 -15.13 6.71
CA ALA A 54 7.32 -16.22 6.55
C ALA A 54 7.12 -16.62 5.08
N ALA A 55 7.21 -15.65 4.15
CA ALA A 55 7.17 -15.91 2.71
C ALA A 55 8.48 -16.48 2.14
N GLY A 56 9.52 -16.68 2.96
CA GLY A 56 10.84 -17.12 2.54
C GLY A 56 11.55 -16.13 1.60
N MET A 57 11.27 -14.83 1.77
CA MET A 57 11.87 -13.73 1.00
C MET A 57 12.94 -13.01 1.82
N PRO A 58 14.02 -12.52 1.18
CA PRO A 58 14.99 -11.65 1.85
C PRO A 58 14.35 -10.29 2.18
N PRO A 59 14.80 -9.56 3.20
CA PRO A 59 14.26 -8.23 3.51
C PRO A 59 14.20 -7.31 2.28
N PRO A 60 13.17 -6.45 2.16
CA PRO A 60 12.98 -5.59 0.99
C PRO A 60 14.22 -4.71 0.76
N ALA A 61 14.96 -4.98 -0.33
CA ALA A 61 16.10 -4.16 -0.70
C ALA A 61 15.64 -2.73 -0.99
N ARG A 62 16.43 -1.74 -0.54
CA ARG A 62 16.14 -0.32 -0.77
C ARG A 62 15.93 0.02 -2.25
N THR A 63 16.61 -0.70 -3.14
CA THR A 63 16.56 -0.52 -4.60
C THR A 63 15.17 -0.73 -5.19
N TYR A 64 14.36 -1.64 -4.63
CA TYR A 64 13.01 -1.90 -5.15
C TYR A 64 11.95 -0.95 -4.60
N ARG A 65 12.22 -0.24 -3.50
CA ARG A 65 11.22 0.62 -2.85
C ARG A 65 10.73 1.73 -3.77
N ALA A 66 11.64 2.37 -4.52
CA ALA A 66 11.28 3.43 -5.45
C ALA A 66 10.40 2.91 -6.60
N VAL A 67 10.72 1.71 -7.11
CA VAL A 67 9.95 1.08 -8.20
C VAL A 67 8.57 0.65 -7.71
N ILE A 68 8.48 0.07 -6.51
CA ILE A 68 7.21 -0.32 -5.89
C ILE A 68 6.35 0.92 -5.63
N ALA A 69 6.93 2.00 -5.08
CA ALA A 69 6.22 3.24 -4.83
C ALA A 69 5.72 3.93 -6.12
N ASP A 70 6.52 3.91 -7.20
CA ASP A 70 6.05 4.38 -8.52
C ASP A 70 4.87 3.53 -9.01
N PHE A 71 4.97 2.22 -8.90
CA PHE A 71 3.95 1.30 -9.38
C PHE A 71 2.64 1.43 -8.57
N ASP A 72 2.74 1.53 -7.26
CA ASP A 72 1.62 1.76 -6.34
C ASP A 72 0.89 3.07 -6.67
N LEU A 73 1.64 4.17 -6.82
CA LEU A 73 1.08 5.47 -7.18
C LEU A 73 0.36 5.45 -8.54
N ARG A 74 0.93 4.73 -9.52
CA ARG A 74 0.32 4.58 -10.85
C ARG A 74 -0.90 3.66 -10.82
N MET A 75 -0.91 2.66 -9.95
CA MET A 75 -2.07 1.80 -9.73
C MET A 75 -3.21 2.62 -9.11
N LEU A 76 -2.95 3.37 -8.04
CA LEU A 76 -3.91 4.27 -7.40
C LEU A 76 -4.52 5.28 -8.39
N ALA A 77 -3.68 5.91 -9.22
CA ALA A 77 -4.16 6.83 -10.25
C ALA A 77 -5.03 6.12 -11.31
N THR A 78 -4.75 4.85 -11.61
CA THR A 78 -5.53 4.05 -12.56
C THR A 78 -6.88 3.65 -11.95
N GLU A 79 -6.90 3.26 -10.68
CA GLU A 79 -8.12 2.96 -9.92
C GLU A 79 -9.03 4.17 -9.81
N GLN A 80 -8.47 5.33 -9.47
CA GLN A 80 -9.21 6.60 -9.41
C GLN A 80 -9.92 6.90 -10.73
N ARG A 81 -9.26 6.67 -11.87
CA ARG A 81 -9.81 6.95 -13.21
C ARG A 81 -10.85 5.92 -13.67
N GLN A 82 -10.75 4.66 -13.23
CA GLN A 82 -11.55 3.57 -13.80
C GLN A 82 -12.66 3.05 -12.88
N LEU A 83 -12.47 3.10 -11.57
CA LEU A 83 -13.35 2.48 -10.58
C LEU A 83 -14.12 3.48 -9.73
N LEU A 84 -13.59 4.69 -9.55
CA LEU A 84 -14.20 5.71 -8.70
C LEU A 84 -14.98 6.74 -9.52
N MET A 85 -15.92 7.42 -8.87
CA MET A 85 -16.50 8.63 -9.44
C MET A 85 -15.46 9.75 -9.49
N PRO A 86 -15.55 10.69 -10.46
CA PRO A 86 -14.67 11.85 -10.51
C PRO A 86 -14.61 12.58 -9.17
N ALA A 87 -13.41 12.75 -8.63
CA ALA A 87 -13.22 13.44 -7.37
C ALA A 87 -13.47 14.95 -7.54
N PRO A 88 -14.16 15.61 -6.59
CA PRO A 88 -14.41 17.05 -6.66
C PRO A 88 -13.13 17.90 -6.49
N LYS A 89 -12.05 17.30 -5.97
CA LYS A 89 -10.74 17.92 -5.80
C LYS A 89 -9.65 16.95 -6.23
N SER A 90 -8.54 17.50 -6.73
CA SER A 90 -7.31 16.76 -7.01
C SER A 90 -6.82 16.02 -5.76
N TRP A 91 -6.31 14.80 -5.94
CA TRP A 91 -5.68 14.01 -4.88
C TRP A 91 -4.18 14.32 -4.73
N GLY A 92 -3.65 15.20 -5.58
CA GLY A 92 -2.27 15.66 -5.56
C GLY A 92 -1.62 15.59 -6.94
N LYS A 93 -0.67 16.51 -7.20
CA LYS A 93 0.03 16.63 -8.49
C LYS A 93 0.67 15.34 -8.96
N SER A 94 1.19 14.52 -8.04
CA SER A 94 1.84 13.25 -8.38
C SER A 94 0.86 12.22 -8.95
N ILE A 95 -0.36 12.13 -8.39
CA ILE A 95 -1.42 11.24 -8.88
C ILE A 95 -1.98 11.76 -10.20
N ASP A 96 -2.22 13.08 -10.29
CA ASP A 96 -2.74 13.71 -11.50
C ASP A 96 -1.81 13.47 -12.70
N ALA A 97 -0.49 13.60 -12.49
CA ALA A 97 0.54 13.40 -13.52
C ALA A 97 0.97 11.93 -13.69
N ALA A 98 0.44 11.00 -12.90
CA ALA A 98 0.87 9.61 -12.91
C ALA A 98 0.58 8.94 -14.26
N LYS A 99 1.61 8.36 -14.87
CA LYS A 99 1.47 7.60 -16.11
C LYS A 99 0.61 6.35 -15.88
N PRO A 100 -0.34 6.02 -16.76
CA PRO A 100 -1.11 4.78 -16.65
C PRO A 100 -0.21 3.55 -16.51
N ILE A 101 -0.68 2.58 -15.75
CA ILE A 101 -0.06 1.25 -15.70
C ILE A 101 -0.39 0.49 -17.00
N GLN A 102 0.55 -0.33 -17.48
CA GLN A 102 0.34 -1.14 -18.68
C GLN A 102 -0.60 -2.29 -18.35
N MET A 103 -1.76 -2.34 -18.99
CA MET A 103 -2.83 -3.29 -18.69
C MET A 103 -3.38 -3.98 -19.93
N ARG A 104 -3.88 -5.21 -19.74
CA ARG A 104 -4.73 -5.89 -20.72
C ARG A 104 -6.19 -5.71 -20.28
N GLY A 105 -6.90 -4.79 -20.91
CA GLY A 105 -8.29 -4.47 -20.56
C GLY A 105 -8.44 -3.49 -19.39
N ARG A 106 -9.66 -3.38 -18.87
CA ARG A 106 -10.04 -2.49 -17.76
C ARG A 106 -9.90 -3.19 -16.40
N LEU A 107 -9.75 -2.41 -15.34
CA LEU A 107 -9.87 -2.91 -13.96
C LEU A 107 -11.28 -3.44 -13.72
N THR A 108 -11.36 -4.56 -13.01
CA THR A 108 -12.62 -5.16 -12.54
C THR A 108 -12.50 -5.38 -11.04
N ALA A 109 -13.42 -4.81 -10.27
CA ALA A 109 -13.51 -5.09 -8.84
C ALA A 109 -14.05 -6.52 -8.64
N TRP A 110 -13.24 -7.39 -8.04
CA TRP A 110 -13.65 -8.77 -7.78
C TRP A 110 -14.37 -8.91 -6.44
N PRO A 111 -15.32 -9.86 -6.33
CA PRO A 111 -15.81 -10.32 -5.03
C PRO A 111 -14.65 -10.83 -4.17
N VAL A 112 -14.76 -10.66 -2.85
CA VAL A 112 -13.69 -10.98 -1.88
C VAL A 112 -13.17 -12.41 -2.02
N ALA A 113 -14.06 -13.39 -2.17
CA ALA A 113 -13.67 -14.79 -2.34
C ALA A 113 -12.73 -14.99 -3.55
N ARG A 114 -13.11 -14.43 -4.70
CA ARG A 114 -12.31 -14.49 -5.92
C ARG A 114 -10.99 -13.76 -5.77
N ALA A 115 -10.99 -12.57 -5.17
CA ALA A 115 -9.76 -11.81 -4.94
C ALA A 115 -8.78 -12.60 -4.06
N ALA A 116 -9.28 -13.29 -3.03
CA ALA A 116 -8.46 -14.13 -2.16
C ALA A 116 -7.87 -15.34 -2.91
N ASP A 117 -8.66 -16.02 -3.76
CA ASP A 117 -8.17 -17.14 -4.57
C ASP A 117 -7.07 -16.68 -5.54
N GLU A 118 -7.34 -15.62 -6.29
CA GLU A 118 -6.39 -15.07 -7.27
C GLU A 118 -5.11 -14.54 -6.61
N TYR A 119 -5.20 -14.00 -5.39
CA TYR A 119 -4.04 -13.63 -4.58
C TYR A 119 -3.21 -14.85 -4.17
N ARG A 120 -3.85 -15.90 -3.63
CA ARG A 120 -3.18 -17.14 -3.23
C ARG A 120 -2.48 -17.82 -4.40
N ASP A 121 -3.12 -17.86 -5.57
CA ASP A 121 -2.54 -18.45 -6.78
C ASP A 121 -1.30 -17.68 -7.26
N ARG A 122 -1.37 -16.33 -7.27
CA ARG A 122 -0.20 -15.50 -7.61
C ARG A 122 0.90 -15.61 -6.57
N LEU A 123 0.56 -15.65 -5.29
CA LEU A 123 1.52 -15.83 -4.21
C LEU A 123 2.26 -17.16 -4.36
N ALA A 124 1.54 -18.24 -4.64
CA ALA A 124 2.14 -19.55 -4.88
C ALA A 124 3.10 -19.55 -6.08
N ARG A 125 2.72 -18.86 -7.16
CA ARG A 125 3.52 -18.80 -8.40
C ARG A 125 4.75 -17.90 -8.26
N LEU A 126 4.61 -16.75 -7.60
CA LEU A 126 5.64 -15.70 -7.54
C LEU A 126 6.52 -15.81 -6.29
N CYS A 127 6.00 -16.40 -5.21
CA CYS A 127 6.69 -16.61 -3.94
C CYS A 127 6.57 -18.09 -3.53
N PRO A 128 7.13 -19.04 -4.28
CA PRO A 128 6.93 -20.47 -4.03
C PRO A 128 7.43 -20.93 -2.64
N ASN A 129 8.38 -20.21 -2.05
CA ASN A 129 8.87 -20.49 -0.70
C ASN A 129 7.83 -20.19 0.39
N ALA A 130 6.82 -19.35 0.12
CA ALA A 130 5.76 -19.03 1.07
C ALA A 130 4.83 -20.22 1.38
N ARG A 131 4.91 -21.32 0.60
CA ARG A 131 4.17 -22.57 0.85
C ARG A 131 4.94 -23.59 1.70
N ARG A 132 6.22 -23.34 2.00
CA ARG A 132 7.08 -24.27 2.72
C ARG A 132 7.06 -24.06 4.24
N VAL A 133 6.32 -23.05 4.70
CA VAL A 133 6.20 -22.63 6.10
C VAL A 133 4.80 -22.97 6.61
#